data_AF-A0A944RK53-F1
#
_entry.id   AF-A0A944RK53-F1
#
_cell.length_a   1.000
_cell.length_b   1.000
_cell.length_c   1.000
_cell.angle_alpha   90.00
_cell.angle_beta   90.00
_cell.angle_gamma   90.00
#
_symmetry.space_group_name_H-M   'P 1'
#
loop_
_entity.id
_entity.type
_entity.pdbx_description
1 polymer ?
#
loop_
_entity_poly.entity_id
_entity_poly.type
_entity_poly.pdbx_seq_one_letter_code
_entity_poly.pdbx_strand_id
1 'polypeptide(L)' 'VKVSVIGVGMRSHAGVAQKMFETLAEKGINIQVISTSEIKVSVLINEEYTELALRALHTAYGLDAE' A
#
# COMPACT_ATOMS: atom_id res chain seq x y z
N VAL A 1 -5.87 5.22 10.22
CA VAL A 1 -6.24 3.80 9.98
C VAL A 1 -5.06 2.99 9.45
N LYS A 2 -5.13 1.65 9.51
CA LYS A 2 -4.09 0.76 8.97
C LYS A 2 -4.49 0.20 7.60
N VAL A 3 -3.64 0.38 6.60
CA VAL A 3 -3.77 -0.22 5.26
C VAL A 3 -2.64 -1.23 5.06
N SER A 4 -2.89 -2.34 4.38
CA SER A 4 -1.89 -3.38 4.20
C SER A 4 -1.92 -3.96 2.80
N VAL A 5 -0.73 -4.12 2.22
CA VAL A 5 -0.51 -4.92 1.00
C VAL A 5 0.08 -6.26 1.44
N ILE A 6 -0.52 -7.35 0.95
CA ILE A 6 -0.13 -8.73 1.27
C ILE A 6 0.25 -9.43 -0.04
N GLY A 7 1.40 -10.09 -0.05
CA GLY A 7 1.87 -10.80 -1.24
C GLY A 7 2.97 -11.79 -0.91
N VAL A 8 2.89 -12.98 -1.51
CA VAL A 8 3.94 -14.00 -1.39
C VAL A 8 5.14 -13.55 -2.23
N GLY A 9 6.33 -13.56 -1.63
CA GLY A 9 7.57 -13.24 -2.36
C GLY A 9 8.00 -11.76 -2.30
N MET A 10 7.52 -10.96 -1.35
CA MET A 10 8.00 -9.58 -1.16
C MET A 10 9.49 -9.48 -0.79
N ARG A 11 10.04 -10.51 -0.14
CA ARG A 11 11.48 -10.62 0.09
C ARG A 11 12.29 -10.77 -1.22
N SER A 12 11.69 -11.41 -2.23
CA SER A 12 12.36 -11.77 -3.49
C SER A 12 12.05 -10.78 -4.63
N HIS A 13 11.00 -9.98 -4.49
CA HIS A 13 10.58 -8.99 -5.47
C HIS A 13 10.70 -7.57 -4.88
N ALA A 14 11.90 -7.01 -5.01
CA ALA A 14 12.14 -5.60 -4.71
C ALA A 14 11.31 -4.75 -5.68
N GLY A 15 10.19 -4.20 -5.20
CA GLY A 15 9.28 -3.40 -6.02
C GLY A 15 7.86 -3.29 -5.46
N VAL A 16 7.43 -4.28 -4.67
CA VAL A 16 6.07 -4.25 -4.07
C VAL A 16 5.95 -3.08 -3.09
N ALA A 17 6.86 -2.95 -2.12
CA ALA A 17 6.83 -1.83 -1.19
C ALA A 17 7.00 -0.47 -1.90
N GLN A 18 7.90 -0.40 -2.88
CA GLN A 18 8.12 0.82 -3.67
C GLN A 18 6.83 1.28 -4.35
N LYS A 19 6.14 0.36 -5.06
CA LYS A 19 4.89 0.66 -5.75
C LYS A 19 3.81 1.17 -4.79
N MET A 20 3.72 0.59 -3.59
CA MET A 20 2.81 1.07 -2.55
C MET A 20 3.13 2.52 -2.14
N PHE A 21 4.39 2.84 -1.87
CA PHE A 21 4.77 4.18 -1.41
C PHE A 21 4.63 5.23 -2.51
N GLU A 22 5.01 4.90 -3.74
CA GLU A 22 4.85 5.76 -4.91
C GLU A 22 3.37 6.07 -5.16
N THR A 23 2.51 5.06 -5.15
CA THR A 23 1.06 5.22 -5.33
C THR A 23 0.43 6.14 -4.28
N LEU A 24 0.83 5.99 -3.01
CA LEU A 24 0.32 6.85 -1.94
C LEU A 24 0.85 8.29 -2.06
N ALA A 25 2.12 8.45 -2.45
CA ALA A 25 2.73 9.76 -2.66
C ALA A 25 2.09 10.53 -3.82
N GLU A 26 1.77 9.87 -4.95
CA GLU A 26 1.07 10.47 -6.09
C GLU A 26 -0.33 11.00 -5.72
N LYS A 27 -0.96 10.42 -4.70
CA LYS A 27 -2.25 10.87 -4.16
C LYS A 27 -2.10 11.90 -3.02
N GLY A 28 -0.87 12.30 -2.68
CA GLY A 28 -0.61 13.22 -1.58
C GLY A 28 -0.90 12.65 -0.20
N ILE A 29 -0.92 11.31 -0.05
CA ILE A 29 -1.28 10.65 1.20
C ILE A 29 -0.02 10.48 2.05
N ASN A 30 0.01 11.15 3.21
CA ASN A 30 1.12 11.03 4.15
C ASN A 30 1.09 9.68 4.88
N ILE A 31 2.25 9.02 4.95
CA ILE A 31 2.45 7.78 5.70
C ILE A 31 2.98 8.15 7.09
N GLN A 32 2.24 7.78 8.13
CA GLN A 32 2.60 8.08 9.53
C GLN A 32 3.55 7.02 10.11
N VAL A 33 3.31 5.76 9.79
CA VAL A 33 4.06 4.61 10.31
C VAL A 33 4.14 3.55 9.22
N ILE A 34 5.28 2.85 9.15
CA ILE A 34 5.50 1.69 8.30
C ILE A 34 5.82 0.49 9.19
N SER A 35 5.18 -0.66 8.92
CA SER A 35 5.47 -1.93 9.56
C SER A 35 5.46 -3.05 8.53
N THR A 36 6.47 -3.93 8.57
CA THR A 36 6.70 -4.93 7.51
C THR A 36 6.91 -6.34 8.07
N SER A 37 6.52 -7.35 7.31
CA SER A 37 6.92 -8.76 7.46
C SER A 37 7.39 -9.32 6.11
N GLU A 38 7.78 -10.59 6.06
CA GLU A 38 8.23 -11.23 4.80
C GLU A 38 7.18 -11.22 3.68
N ILE A 39 5.90 -11.11 4.05
CA ILE A 39 4.75 -11.19 3.14
C ILE A 39 3.74 -10.06 3.31
N LYS A 40 4.02 -9.06 4.17
CA LYS A 40 3.12 -7.93 4.41
C LYS A 40 3.84 -6.60 4.55
N VAL A 41 3.31 -5.55 3.91
CA VAL A 41 3.66 -4.16 4.21
C VAL A 41 2.41 -3.47 4.72
N SER A 42 2.49 -2.86 5.90
CA SER A 42 1.41 -2.13 6.53
C SER A 42 1.81 -0.68 6.73
N VAL A 43 0.90 0.23 6.43
CA VAL A 43 1.08 1.67 6.68
C VAL A 43 -0.05 2.21 7.52
N LEU A 44 0.24 3.23 8.33
CA LEU A 44 -0.77 4.05 8.97
C LEU A 44 -0.94 5.35 8.19
N ILE A 45 -2.19 5.69 7.87
CA ILE A 45 -2.57 6.93 7.16
C ILE A 45 -3.73 7.61 7.88
N ASN A 46 -4.01 8.88 7.54
CA ASN A 46 -5.21 9.55 8.05
C ASN A 46 -6.48 8.84 7.52
N GLU A 47 -7.50 8.75 8.35
CA GLU A 47 -8.76 8.05 8.08
C GLU A 47 -9.52 8.65 6.88
N GLU A 48 -9.42 9.96 6.68
CA GLU A 48 -10.02 10.65 5.54
C GLU A 48 -9.55 10.12 4.17
N TYR A 49 -8.34 9.54 4.10
CA TYR A 49 -7.77 9.01 2.87
C TYR A 49 -8.02 7.51 2.66
N THR A 50 -8.78 6.85 3.55
CA THR A 50 -8.92 5.38 3.53
C THR A 50 -9.40 4.87 2.18
N GLU A 51 -10.51 5.40 1.68
CA GLU A 51 -11.12 4.97 0.41
C GLU A 51 -10.21 5.29 -0.80
N LEU A 52 -9.60 6.48 -0.79
CA LEU A 52 -8.68 6.90 -1.85
C LEU A 52 -7.44 5.99 -1.90
N ALA A 53 -6.86 5.67 -0.74
CA ALA A 53 -5.71 4.78 -0.62
C ALA A 53 -6.06 3.37 -1.09
N LEU A 54 -7.20 2.83 -0.66
CA LEU A 54 -7.66 1.49 -1.06
C LEU A 54 -7.83 1.39 -2.57
N ARG A 55 -8.59 2.31 -3.18
CA ARG A 55 -8.79 2.32 -4.63
C ARG A 55 -7.49 2.49 -5.39
N ALA A 56 -6.66 3.47 -5.01
CA ALA A 56 -5.39 3.72 -5.68
C ALA A 56 -4.46 2.49 -5.61
N LEU A 57 -4.40 1.82 -4.47
CA LEU A 57 -3.60 0.60 -4.31
C LEU A 57 -4.20 -0.57 -5.08
N HIS A 58 -5.52 -0.78 -5.06
CA HIS A 58 -6.17 -1.80 -5.90
C HIS A 58 -5.83 -1.59 -7.38
N THR A 59 -5.98 -0.37 -7.89
CA THR A 59 -5.65 -0.03 -9.27
C THR A 59 -4.17 -0.23 -9.57
N ALA A 60 -3.29 0.24 -8.68
CA ALA A 60 -1.86 0.05 -8.84
C ALA A 60 -1.52 -1.44 -8.97
N TYR A 61 -2.11 -2.32 -8.16
CA TYR A 61 -1.86 -3.76 -8.22
C TYR A 61 -2.72 -4.51 -9.25
N GLY A 62 -3.59 -3.84 -10.01
CA GLY A 62 -4.46 -4.47 -11.00
C GLY A 62 -5.57 -5.32 -10.38
N LEU A 63 -6.05 -4.94 -9.19
CA LEU A 63 -7.06 -5.65 -8.39
C LEU A 63 -8.43 -4.96 -8.42
N ASP A 64 -8.71 -4.14 -9.44
CA ASP A 64 -9.97 -3.39 -9.58
C ASP A 64 -11.17 -4.27 -9.98
N ALA A 65 -10.96 -5.58 -10.18
CA ALA A 65 -11.93 -6.50 -10.80
C ALA A 65 -12.45 -7.61 -9.85
N GLU A 66 -12.38 -7.41 -8.53
CA GLU A 66 -13.08 -8.23 -7.53
C GLU A 66 -13.95 -7.38 -6.60
#